data_AF-A0AAU2K2S7-F1
#
_entry.id   AF-A0AAU2K2S7-F1
#
_cell.length_a   1.000
_cell.length_b   1.000
_cell.length_c   1.000
_cell.angle_alpha   90.00
_cell.angle_beta   90.00
_cell.angle_gamma   90.00
#
_symmetry.space_group_name_H-M   'P 1'
#
loop_
_entity.id
_entity.type
_entity.pdbx_description
1 polymer ?
#
loop_
_entity_poly.entity_id
_entity_poly.type
_entity_poly.pdbx_seq_one_letter_code
_entity_poly.pdbx_strand_id
1 'polypeptide(L)'
;MIGAAPDGAGLCASCCGRDAPECPGCNTPGDLLRGGLCPRCTLSERVHYLLSSESGLVPAQLAPLAEALDGAENPYPVLTWLHRSRASRALVQLAGQGAEVTHALVDTLPQNAPTHHVRDLLVTAGVLPWRNEDLARLEHWITRKMTQLPPDQATIIRPFAEWRVLRDARRNAARNRYTSRQPRATSARSGPRCHS
;
A
#
# COMPACT_ATOMS: atom_id res chain seq x y z
N MET A 1 17.77 25.49 -2.09
CA MET A 1 18.47 26.60 -1.42
C MET A 1 19.15 27.42 -2.50
N ILE A 2 18.72 28.66 -2.72
CA ILE A 2 19.12 29.46 -3.91
C ILE A 2 19.93 30.72 -3.51
N GLY A 3 19.85 31.16 -2.25
CA GLY A 3 20.68 32.25 -1.70
C GLY A 3 20.78 32.18 -0.18
N ALA A 4 21.50 33.13 0.42
CA ALA A 4 21.60 33.30 1.87
C ALA A 4 21.29 34.76 2.24
N ALA A 5 20.54 34.95 3.32
CA ALA A 5 20.28 36.24 3.93
C ALA A 5 21.54 36.77 4.66
N PRO A 6 21.62 38.08 4.96
CA PRO A 6 22.78 38.67 5.65
C PRO A 6 23.02 38.10 7.06
N ASP A 7 22.05 37.41 7.64
CA ASP A 7 22.12 36.67 8.91
C ASP A 7 22.51 35.18 8.74
N GLY A 8 22.77 34.73 7.50
CA GLY A 8 23.14 33.36 7.19
C GLY A 8 21.98 32.38 7.00
N ALA A 9 20.72 32.83 7.10
CA ALA A 9 19.57 31.97 6.84
C ALA A 9 19.47 31.63 5.34
N GLY A 10 19.22 30.36 5.01
CA GLY A 10 19.01 29.93 3.62
C GLY A 10 17.73 30.53 3.05
N LEU A 11 17.84 31.28 1.95
CA LEU A 11 16.72 31.89 1.26
C LEU A 11 16.13 30.95 0.21
N CYS A 12 14.80 30.87 0.17
CA CYS A 12 14.04 30.22 -0.90
C CYS A 12 13.95 31.13 -2.13
N ALA A 13 13.52 30.55 -3.27
CA ALA A 13 13.40 31.26 -4.55
C ALA A 13 12.53 32.53 -4.45
N SER A 14 11.43 32.44 -3.71
CA SER A 14 10.48 33.54 -3.54
C SER A 14 11.07 34.72 -2.75
N CYS A 15 11.88 34.45 -1.72
CA CYS A 15 12.55 35.51 -0.97
C CYS A 15 13.66 36.21 -1.77
N CYS A 16 14.15 35.60 -2.85
CA CYS A 16 15.08 36.21 -3.79
C CYS A 16 14.39 36.88 -4.99
N GLY A 17 13.05 37.03 -4.96
CA GLY A 17 12.29 37.63 -6.06
C GLY A 17 12.34 36.84 -7.37
N ARG A 18 12.61 35.53 -7.32
CA ARG A 18 12.49 34.65 -8.48
C ARG A 18 11.18 33.89 -8.40
N ASP A 19 10.43 33.93 -9.49
CA ASP A 19 9.28 33.06 -9.66
C ASP A 19 9.74 31.61 -9.55
N ALA A 20 9.06 30.83 -8.70
CA ALA A 20 9.30 29.41 -8.66
C ALA A 20 8.93 28.80 -10.02
N PRO A 21 9.73 27.88 -10.57
CA PRO A 21 9.39 27.27 -11.85
C PRO A 21 8.04 26.56 -11.74
N GLU A 22 7.20 26.74 -12.77
CA GLU A 22 5.92 26.06 -12.86
C GLU A 22 6.14 24.62 -13.34
N CYS A 23 5.46 23.68 -12.70
CA CYS A 23 5.48 22.29 -13.16
C CYS A 23 4.73 22.16 -14.49
N PRO A 24 5.33 21.63 -15.56
CA PRO A 24 4.64 21.48 -16.85
C PRO A 24 3.48 20.47 -16.80
N GLY A 25 3.41 19.62 -15.77
CA GLY A 25 2.31 18.66 -15.60
C GLY A 25 1.08 19.21 -14.87
N CYS A 26 1.24 20.18 -13.96
CA CYS A 26 0.14 20.68 -13.12
C CYS A 26 0.08 22.20 -12.98
N ASN A 27 0.92 22.93 -13.70
CA ASN A 27 1.07 24.39 -13.72
C ASN A 27 1.14 25.03 -12.31
N THR A 28 1.62 24.27 -11.33
CA THR A 28 1.73 24.73 -9.95
C THR A 28 3.17 25.18 -9.72
N PRO A 29 3.39 26.40 -9.20
CA PRO A 29 4.74 26.87 -8.89
C PRO A 29 5.30 26.07 -7.70
N GLY A 30 6.55 25.63 -7.81
CA GLY A 30 7.21 24.89 -6.74
C GLY A 30 8.59 24.36 -7.10
N ASP A 31 9.16 23.56 -6.19
CA ASP A 31 10.44 22.91 -6.46
C ASP A 31 10.25 21.71 -7.40
N LEU A 32 10.90 21.77 -8.56
CA LEU A 32 10.95 20.67 -9.51
C LEU A 32 12.05 19.67 -9.11
N LEU A 33 11.79 18.38 -9.30
CA LEU A 33 12.80 17.33 -9.19
C LEU A 33 13.73 17.35 -10.41
N ARG A 34 14.81 16.56 -10.38
CA ARG A 34 15.77 16.47 -11.51
C ARG A 34 15.12 16.11 -12.85
N GLY A 35 13.93 15.51 -12.84
CA GLY A 35 13.14 15.19 -14.04
C GLY A 35 12.28 16.33 -14.58
N GLY A 36 12.34 17.54 -14.00
CA GLY A 36 11.58 18.71 -14.49
C GLY A 36 10.10 18.73 -14.07
N LEU A 37 9.67 17.80 -13.22
CA LEU A 37 8.31 17.73 -12.68
C LEU A 37 8.31 17.96 -11.17
N CYS A 38 7.19 18.46 -10.65
CA CYS A 38 6.98 18.55 -9.21
C CYS A 38 6.85 17.13 -8.60
N PRO A 39 7.08 16.96 -7.29
CA PRO A 39 7.01 15.65 -6.64
C PRO A 39 5.68 14.92 -6.82
N ARG A 40 4.55 15.65 -6.94
CA ARG A 40 3.23 15.04 -7.16
C ARG A 40 3.07 14.48 -8.58
N CYS A 41 3.46 15.26 -9.61
CA CYS A 41 3.44 14.77 -10.99
C CYS A 41 4.41 13.60 -11.18
N THR A 42 5.62 13.69 -10.61
CA THR A 42 6.57 12.56 -10.65
C THR A 42 6.02 11.32 -9.93
N LEU A 43 5.31 11.50 -8.82
CA LEU A 43 4.66 10.38 -8.13
C LEU A 43 3.61 9.72 -9.03
N SER A 44 2.70 10.51 -9.60
CA SER A 44 1.64 9.98 -10.46
C SER A 44 2.22 9.28 -11.68
N GLU A 45 3.14 9.88 -12.42
CA GLU A 45 3.82 9.21 -13.53
C GLU A 45 4.44 7.87 -13.11
N ARG A 46 5.08 7.84 -11.93
CA ARG A 46 5.73 6.63 -11.44
C ARG A 46 4.72 5.57 -11.02
N VAL A 47 3.64 5.93 -10.35
CA VAL A 47 2.57 5.02 -9.95
C VAL A 47 1.94 4.38 -11.19
N HIS A 48 1.51 5.20 -12.14
CA HIS A 48 0.87 4.72 -13.37
C HIS A 48 1.83 3.85 -14.18
N TYR A 49 3.10 4.27 -14.34
CA TYR A 49 4.11 3.45 -15.02
C TYR A 49 4.31 2.07 -14.36
N LEU A 50 4.32 1.99 -13.03
CA LEU A 50 4.56 0.73 -12.31
C LEU A 50 3.33 -0.20 -12.27
N LEU A 51 2.12 0.37 -12.37
CA LEU A 51 0.86 -0.38 -12.36
C LEU A 51 0.32 -0.66 -13.76
N SER A 52 0.89 -0.05 -14.79
CA SER A 52 0.53 -0.32 -16.19
C SER A 52 0.82 -1.77 -16.56
N SER A 53 -0.14 -2.37 -17.25
CA SER A 53 0.04 -3.66 -17.92
C SER A 53 0.92 -3.53 -19.16
N GLU A 54 1.19 -4.64 -19.86
CA GLU A 54 1.91 -4.63 -21.15
C GLU A 54 1.26 -3.71 -22.20
N SER A 55 -0.03 -3.41 -22.07
CA SER A 55 -0.75 -2.45 -22.92
C SER A 55 -0.45 -0.98 -22.62
N GLY A 56 0.34 -0.69 -21.59
CA GLY A 56 0.64 0.66 -21.11
C GLY A 56 -0.46 1.29 -20.26
N LEU A 57 -1.62 0.63 -20.11
CA LEU A 57 -2.74 1.10 -19.28
C LEU A 57 -2.76 0.42 -17.92
N VAL A 58 -3.13 1.18 -16.89
CA VAL A 58 -3.41 0.66 -15.55
C VAL A 58 -4.70 -0.15 -15.60
N PRO A 59 -4.69 -1.44 -15.24
CA PRO A 59 -5.90 -2.26 -15.17
C PRO A 59 -6.95 -1.61 -14.27
N ALA A 60 -8.23 -1.63 -14.67
CA ALA A 60 -9.32 -0.99 -13.93
C ALA A 60 -9.39 -1.44 -12.45
N GLN A 61 -9.03 -2.69 -12.18
CA GLN A 61 -8.99 -3.24 -10.83
C GLN A 61 -7.93 -2.57 -9.93
N LEU A 62 -6.84 -2.07 -10.50
CA LEU A 62 -5.75 -1.38 -9.79
C LEU A 62 -5.97 0.14 -9.72
N ALA A 63 -6.99 0.68 -10.38
CA ALA A 63 -7.29 2.11 -10.34
C ALA A 63 -7.49 2.65 -8.91
N PRO A 64 -8.21 1.98 -7.99
CA PRO A 64 -8.34 2.45 -6.61
C PRO A 64 -7.01 2.54 -5.87
N LEU A 65 -6.05 1.66 -6.20
CA LEU A 65 -4.71 1.73 -5.64
C LEU A 65 -3.91 2.90 -6.22
N ALA A 66 -4.01 3.12 -7.54
CA ALA A 66 -3.36 4.27 -8.18
C ALA A 66 -3.87 5.59 -7.56
N GLU A 67 -5.18 5.73 -7.41
CA GLU A 67 -5.82 6.88 -6.78
C GLU A 67 -5.39 7.07 -5.32
N ALA A 68 -5.32 5.98 -4.54
CA ALA A 68 -4.89 6.06 -3.14
C ALA A 68 -3.41 6.51 -3.00
N LEU A 69 -2.54 6.09 -3.92
CA LEU A 69 -1.14 6.52 -3.93
C LEU A 69 -0.98 7.96 -4.42
N ASP A 70 -1.72 8.35 -5.46
CA ASP A 70 -1.71 9.71 -6.01
C ASP A 70 -2.30 10.74 -5.02
N GLY A 71 -3.27 10.31 -4.21
CA GLY A 71 -3.91 11.11 -3.17
C GLY A 71 -3.08 11.29 -1.89
N ALA A 72 -1.86 10.76 -1.83
CA ALA A 72 -1.02 10.89 -0.63
C ALA A 72 -0.72 12.37 -0.30
N GLU A 73 -0.97 12.75 0.95
CA GLU A 73 -0.76 14.14 1.43
C GLU A 73 0.67 14.62 1.17
N ASN A 74 1.65 13.75 1.49
CA ASN A 74 3.06 13.97 1.22
C ASN A 74 3.60 12.91 0.21
N PRO A 75 4.07 13.32 -0.98
CA PRO A 75 4.54 12.39 -2.01
C PRO A 75 5.93 11.79 -1.74
N TYR A 76 6.77 12.41 -0.92
CA TYR A 76 8.17 11.99 -0.73
C TYR A 76 8.34 10.60 -0.11
N PRO A 77 7.59 10.22 0.96
CA PRO A 77 7.65 8.87 1.51
C PRO A 77 7.19 7.82 0.49
N VAL A 78 6.15 8.14 -0.30
CA VAL A 78 5.61 7.23 -1.32
C VAL A 78 6.62 7.03 -2.44
N LEU A 79 7.21 8.10 -2.96
CA LEU A 79 8.31 8.04 -3.94
C LEU A 79 9.49 7.21 -3.43
N THR A 80 9.88 7.42 -2.16
CA THR A 80 10.98 6.67 -1.54
C THR A 80 10.63 5.19 -1.42
N TRP A 81 9.40 4.87 -1.01
CA TRP A 81 8.91 3.50 -0.92
C TRP A 81 8.86 2.83 -2.30
N LEU A 82 8.29 3.49 -3.32
CA LEU A 82 8.24 2.97 -4.69
C LEU A 82 9.64 2.64 -5.20
N HIS A 83 10.62 3.49 -4.92
CA HIS A 83 12.00 3.31 -5.36
C HIS A 83 12.75 2.20 -4.60
N ARG A 84 12.60 2.10 -3.27
CA ARG A 84 13.49 1.27 -2.44
C ARG A 84 12.87 -0.03 -1.94
N SER A 85 11.55 -0.12 -1.90
CA SER A 85 10.85 -1.21 -1.22
C SER A 85 10.95 -2.54 -1.99
N ARG A 86 11.05 -3.64 -1.24
CA ARG A 86 10.82 -4.98 -1.81
C ARG A 86 9.33 -5.20 -2.10
N ALA A 87 8.45 -4.52 -1.36
CA ALA A 87 7.01 -4.62 -1.56
C ALA A 87 6.59 -3.95 -2.87
N SER A 88 7.17 -2.80 -3.24
CA SER A 88 6.89 -2.18 -4.54
C SER A 88 7.32 -3.08 -5.70
N ARG A 89 8.44 -3.79 -5.58
CA ARG A 89 8.86 -4.79 -6.57
C ARG A 89 7.90 -5.97 -6.68
N ALA A 90 7.40 -6.49 -5.56
CA ALA A 90 6.39 -7.55 -5.56
C ALA A 90 5.07 -7.07 -6.20
N LEU A 91 4.68 -5.81 -5.96
CA LEU A 91 3.52 -5.18 -6.59
C LEU A 91 3.67 -5.06 -8.11
N VAL A 92 4.84 -4.63 -8.60
CA VAL A 92 5.15 -4.56 -10.05
C VAL A 92 5.13 -5.96 -10.67
N GLN A 93 5.73 -6.95 -9.99
CA GLN A 93 5.70 -8.33 -10.46
C GLN A 93 4.27 -8.83 -10.62
N LEU A 94 3.38 -8.49 -9.66
CA LEU A 94 1.98 -8.88 -9.69
C LEU A 94 1.20 -8.15 -10.80
N ALA A 95 1.39 -6.84 -10.97
CA ALA A 95 0.77 -6.07 -12.05
C ALA A 95 1.21 -6.56 -13.44
N GLY A 96 2.48 -6.97 -13.58
CA GLY A 96 3.04 -7.51 -14.82
C GLY A 96 2.51 -8.88 -15.23
N GLN A 97 1.82 -9.63 -14.35
CA GLN A 97 1.25 -10.93 -14.75
C GLN A 97 0.01 -10.79 -15.63
N GLY A 98 -0.56 -9.58 -15.77
CA GLY A 98 -1.71 -9.31 -16.62
C GLY A 98 -3.00 -10.03 -16.23
N ALA A 99 -2.97 -10.80 -15.14
CA ALA A 99 -4.10 -11.55 -14.59
C ALA A 99 -4.87 -10.70 -13.57
N GLU A 100 -6.12 -11.09 -13.32
CA GLU A 100 -6.94 -10.50 -12.27
C GLU A 100 -6.24 -10.64 -10.90
N VAL A 101 -6.10 -9.53 -10.20
CA VAL A 101 -5.50 -9.44 -8.87
C VAL A 101 -6.44 -10.06 -7.86
N THR A 102 -6.12 -11.26 -7.41
CA THR A 102 -6.87 -12.01 -6.40
C THR A 102 -5.99 -12.37 -5.22
N HIS A 103 -6.60 -12.72 -4.08
CA HIS A 103 -5.84 -13.27 -2.93
C HIS A 103 -5.03 -14.50 -3.34
N ALA A 104 -5.58 -15.36 -4.21
CA ALA A 104 -4.87 -16.54 -4.70
C ALA A 104 -3.62 -16.18 -5.50
N LEU A 105 -3.68 -15.13 -6.32
CA LEU A 105 -2.53 -14.63 -7.06
C LEU A 105 -1.42 -14.15 -6.12
N VAL A 106 -1.78 -13.36 -5.11
CA VAL A 106 -0.83 -12.89 -4.08
C VAL A 106 -0.27 -14.07 -3.27
N ASP A 107 -1.05 -15.13 -3.07
CA ASP A 107 -0.63 -16.36 -2.38
C ASP A 107 0.43 -17.17 -3.16
N THR A 108 0.58 -16.93 -4.49
CA THR A 108 1.65 -17.55 -5.30
C THR A 108 3.03 -16.93 -5.06
N LEU A 109 3.09 -15.69 -4.56
CA LEU A 109 4.35 -15.02 -4.23
C LEU A 109 4.95 -15.60 -2.94
N PRO A 110 6.26 -15.40 -2.68
CA PRO A 110 6.87 -15.79 -1.41
C PRO A 110 6.13 -15.15 -0.23
N GLN A 111 5.62 -15.94 0.71
CA GLN A 111 4.84 -15.44 1.85
C GLN A 111 5.75 -14.85 2.93
N ASN A 112 6.30 -13.66 2.64
CA ASN A 112 7.22 -12.88 3.47
C ASN A 112 6.66 -11.48 3.75
N ALA A 113 7.36 -10.70 4.59
CA ALA A 113 6.90 -9.37 5.00
C ALA A 113 6.57 -8.42 3.82
N PRO A 114 7.37 -8.35 2.73
CA PRO A 114 6.99 -7.61 1.51
C PRO A 114 5.64 -8.00 0.91
N THR A 115 5.37 -9.30 0.74
CA THR A 115 4.11 -9.79 0.16
C THR A 115 2.92 -9.51 1.08
N HIS A 116 3.11 -9.63 2.40
CA HIS A 116 2.09 -9.21 3.38
C HIS A 116 1.75 -7.73 3.26
N HIS A 117 2.77 -6.87 3.18
CA HIS A 117 2.55 -5.44 3.02
C HIS A 117 1.84 -5.08 1.71
N VAL A 118 2.14 -5.77 0.59
CA VAL A 118 1.40 -5.61 -0.66
C VAL A 118 -0.07 -6.00 -0.49
N ARG A 119 -0.35 -7.12 0.19
CA ARG A 119 -1.72 -7.58 0.43
C ARG A 119 -2.50 -6.57 1.27
N ASP A 120 -1.91 -6.08 2.37
CA ASP A 120 -2.52 -5.05 3.22
C ASP A 120 -2.83 -3.78 2.43
N LEU A 121 -1.90 -3.35 1.57
CA LEU A 121 -2.05 -2.18 0.72
C LEU A 121 -3.17 -2.37 -0.32
N LEU A 122 -3.26 -3.53 -0.96
CA LEU A 122 -4.35 -3.87 -1.88
C LEU A 122 -5.72 -3.94 -1.18
N VAL A 123 -5.77 -4.48 0.04
CA VAL A 123 -7.00 -4.52 0.85
C VAL A 123 -7.41 -3.12 1.30
N THR A 124 -6.45 -2.30 1.73
CA THR A 124 -6.69 -0.93 2.19
C THR A 124 -7.18 -0.03 1.06
N ALA A 125 -6.61 -0.19 -0.14
CA ALA A 125 -7.07 0.49 -1.35
C ALA A 125 -8.41 -0.03 -1.88
N GLY A 126 -8.97 -1.10 -1.31
CA GLY A 126 -10.23 -1.70 -1.75
C GLY A 126 -10.13 -2.56 -3.01
N VAL A 127 -8.92 -2.83 -3.50
CA VAL A 127 -8.66 -3.73 -4.65
C VAL A 127 -9.00 -5.16 -4.29
N LEU A 128 -8.61 -5.59 -3.08
CA LEU A 128 -8.92 -6.91 -2.55
C LEU A 128 -9.94 -6.81 -1.42
N PRO A 129 -10.89 -7.78 -1.33
CA PRO A 129 -11.78 -7.83 -0.18
C PRO A 129 -10.97 -8.09 1.09
N TRP A 130 -11.38 -7.47 2.18
CA TRP A 130 -10.80 -7.75 3.50
C TRP A 130 -10.87 -9.26 3.80
N ARG A 131 -9.72 -9.84 4.12
CA ARG A 131 -9.55 -11.24 4.52
C ARG A 131 -8.90 -11.22 5.90
N ASN A 132 -9.37 -12.08 6.81
CA ASN A 132 -8.66 -12.26 8.07
C ASN A 132 -7.36 -13.03 7.81
N GLU A 133 -6.22 -12.33 7.81
CA GLU A 133 -4.92 -12.92 7.49
C GLU A 133 -4.49 -14.00 8.48
N ASP A 134 -4.81 -13.83 9.76
CA ASP A 134 -4.48 -14.81 10.80
C ASP A 134 -5.20 -16.14 10.55
N LEU A 135 -6.48 -16.07 10.18
CA LEU A 135 -7.27 -17.23 9.78
C LEU A 135 -6.68 -17.87 8.52
N ALA A 136 -6.36 -17.08 7.50
CA ALA A 136 -5.76 -17.58 6.26
C ALA A 136 -4.42 -18.29 6.50
N ARG A 137 -3.57 -17.70 7.35
CA ARG A 137 -2.28 -18.25 7.75
C ARG A 137 -2.45 -19.56 8.52
N LEU A 138 -3.43 -19.63 9.41
CA LEU A 138 -3.77 -20.83 10.16
C LEU A 138 -4.28 -21.94 9.24
N GLU A 139 -5.19 -21.64 8.31
CA GLU A 139 -5.68 -22.59 7.30
C GLU A 139 -4.52 -23.15 6.47
N HIS A 140 -3.64 -22.29 5.97
CA HIS A 140 -2.50 -22.72 5.18
C HIS A 140 -1.48 -23.53 6.00
N TRP A 141 -1.24 -23.14 7.27
CA TRP A 141 -0.36 -23.88 8.17
C TRP A 141 -0.93 -25.27 8.51
N ILE A 142 -2.23 -25.39 8.80
CA ILE A 142 -2.89 -26.68 9.06
C ILE A 142 -2.75 -27.58 7.84
N THR A 143 -3.07 -27.07 6.64
CA THR A 143 -2.94 -27.84 5.39
C THR A 143 -1.51 -28.35 5.20
N ARG A 144 -0.49 -27.49 5.33
CA ARG A 144 0.92 -27.90 5.24
C ARG A 144 1.35 -28.85 6.34
N LYS A 145 0.81 -28.72 7.55
CA LYS A 145 1.12 -29.64 8.65
C LYS A 145 0.49 -31.01 8.43
N MET A 146 -0.72 -31.07 7.91
CA MET A 146 -1.36 -32.35 7.56
C MET A 146 -0.60 -33.10 6.46
N THR A 147 0.08 -32.40 5.54
CA THR A 147 0.93 -33.04 4.53
C THR A 147 2.29 -33.49 5.05
N GLN A 148 2.73 -32.98 6.20
CA GLN A 148 4.01 -33.35 6.83
C GLN A 148 3.88 -34.49 7.85
N LEU A 149 2.66 -34.83 8.25
CA LEU A 149 2.38 -35.87 9.24
C LEU A 149 2.27 -37.25 8.58
N PRO A 150 2.63 -38.33 9.31
CA PRO A 150 2.29 -39.69 8.92
C PRO A 150 0.77 -39.84 8.65
N PRO A 151 0.34 -40.64 7.65
CA PRO A 151 -1.06 -40.71 7.22
C PRO A 151 -2.04 -41.13 8.32
N ASP A 152 -1.62 -42.05 9.19
CA ASP A 152 -2.35 -42.53 10.36
C ASP A 152 -2.60 -41.40 11.37
N GLN A 153 -1.58 -40.59 11.65
CA GLN A 153 -1.70 -39.44 12.54
C GLN A 153 -2.51 -38.31 11.92
N ALA A 154 -2.31 -38.02 10.63
CA ALA A 154 -3.06 -36.99 9.90
C ALA A 154 -4.56 -37.32 9.86
N THR A 155 -4.93 -38.59 9.72
CA THR A 155 -6.34 -39.04 9.70
C THR A 155 -7.03 -38.79 11.04
N ILE A 156 -6.32 -38.96 12.16
CA ILE A 156 -6.86 -38.72 13.51
C ILE A 156 -6.92 -37.22 13.82
N ILE A 157 -5.89 -36.45 13.44
CA ILE A 157 -5.74 -35.04 13.83
C ILE A 157 -6.58 -34.12 12.94
N ARG A 158 -6.77 -34.45 11.65
CA ARG A 158 -7.48 -33.61 10.68
C ARG A 158 -8.90 -33.23 11.12
N PRO A 159 -9.77 -34.15 11.57
CA PRO A 159 -11.10 -33.79 12.04
C PRO A 159 -11.07 -32.79 13.20
N PHE A 160 -10.16 -32.96 14.16
CA PHE A 160 -10.02 -32.02 15.27
C PHE A 160 -9.55 -30.63 14.80
N ALA A 161 -8.53 -30.60 13.94
CA ALA A 161 -7.99 -29.36 13.38
C ALA A 161 -9.07 -28.60 12.57
N GLU A 162 -9.86 -29.31 11.77
CA GLU A 162 -10.92 -28.71 10.96
C GLU A 162 -12.12 -28.25 11.81
N TRP A 163 -12.57 -29.06 12.76
CA TRP A 163 -13.85 -28.83 13.46
C TRP A 163 -13.73 -27.91 14.67
N ARG A 164 -12.61 -27.99 15.41
CA ARG A 164 -12.36 -27.18 16.60
C ARG A 164 -11.53 -25.95 16.23
N VAL A 165 -10.31 -26.17 15.73
CA VAL A 165 -9.32 -25.10 15.55
C VAL A 165 -9.75 -24.13 14.45
N LEU A 166 -10.10 -24.61 13.25
CA LEU A 166 -10.55 -23.73 12.17
C LEU A 166 -11.91 -23.10 12.43
N ARG A 167 -12.86 -23.82 13.05
CA ARG A 167 -14.15 -23.20 13.40
C ARG A 167 -13.98 -22.05 14.39
N ASP A 168 -13.19 -22.24 15.45
CA ASP A 168 -12.99 -21.20 16.46
C ASP A 168 -12.26 -20.00 15.86
N ALA A 169 -11.26 -20.23 15.01
CA ALA A 169 -10.59 -19.18 14.27
C ALA A 169 -11.55 -18.42 13.33
N ARG A 170 -12.41 -19.12 12.57
CA ARG A 170 -13.44 -18.50 11.71
C ARG A 170 -14.41 -17.64 12.50
N ARG A 171 -14.86 -18.12 13.67
CA ARG A 171 -15.75 -17.37 14.57
C ARG A 171 -15.07 -16.10 15.10
N ASN A 172 -13.81 -16.19 15.50
CA ASN A 172 -13.05 -15.04 15.99
C ASN A 172 -12.75 -14.04 14.86
N ALA A 173 -12.44 -14.53 13.66
CA ALA A 173 -12.25 -13.70 12.49
C ALA A 173 -13.51 -12.91 12.11
N ALA A 174 -14.68 -13.55 12.16
CA ALA A 174 -15.96 -12.91 11.93
C ALA A 174 -16.25 -11.81 12.96
N ARG A 175 -15.90 -12.05 14.24
CA ARG A 175 -16.01 -11.04 15.31
C ARG A 175 -15.04 -9.88 15.12
N ASN A 176 -13.79 -10.15 14.72
CA ASN A 176 -12.79 -9.11 14.51
C ASN A 176 -13.10 -8.25 13.26
N ARG A 177 -13.80 -8.81 12.27
CA ARG A 177 -14.34 -8.04 11.13
C ARG A 177 -15.37 -6.98 11.59
N TYR A 178 -16.13 -7.29 12.64
CA TYR A 178 -17.13 -6.37 13.19
C TYR A 178 -16.47 -5.21 13.96
N THR A 179 -15.40 -5.49 14.71
CA THR A 179 -14.66 -4.47 15.48
C THR A 179 -13.83 -3.56 14.58
N SER A 180 -13.23 -4.07 13.50
CA SER A 180 -12.45 -3.26 12.56
C SER A 180 -13.29 -2.36 11.64
N ARG A 181 -14.58 -2.68 11.46
CA ARG A 181 -15.53 -1.90 10.64
C ARG A 181 -16.22 -0.77 11.43
N GLN A 182 -15.98 -0.64 12.73
CA GLN A 182 -16.41 0.57 13.43
C GLN A 182 -15.52 1.73 13.01
N PRO A 183 -16.07 2.83 12.49
CA PRO A 183 -15.30 4.05 12.34
C PRO A 183 -14.78 4.40 13.73
N ARG A 184 -13.45 4.45 13.89
CA ARG A 184 -12.84 5.08 15.05
C ARG A 184 -13.44 6.49 15.10
N ALA A 185 -14.30 6.76 16.06
CA ALA A 185 -14.80 8.09 16.32
C ALA A 185 -13.58 8.99 16.51
N THR A 186 -13.30 9.81 15.50
CA THR A 186 -12.28 10.84 15.55
C THR A 186 -12.76 11.85 16.58
N SER A 187 -12.17 11.80 17.78
CA SER A 187 -12.31 12.90 18.72
C SER A 187 -11.68 14.12 18.08
N ALA A 188 -12.53 15.03 17.60
CA ALA A 188 -12.13 16.32 17.07
C ALA A 188 -11.36 17.07 18.16
N ARG A 189 -10.03 17.15 18.00
CA ARG A 189 -9.18 17.98 18.85
C ARG A 189 -9.15 19.37 18.23
N SER A 190 -9.79 20.30 18.93
CA SER A 190 -9.88 21.73 18.65
C SER A 190 -8.52 22.32 18.28
N GLY A 191 -8.45 22.96 17.11
CA GLY A 191 -7.24 23.65 16.64
C GLY A 191 -6.96 24.93 17.45
N PRO A 192 -5.68 25.32 17.63
CA PRO A 192 -5.34 26.60 18.21
C PRO A 192 -5.64 27.75 17.24
N ARG A 193 -6.25 28.80 17.78
CA ARG A 193 -6.60 30.06 17.09
C ARG A 193 -5.34 30.90 16.88
N CYS A 194 -5.19 31.47 15.69
CA CYS A 194 -4.21 32.52 15.44
C CYS A 194 -4.63 33.81 16.17
N HIS A 195 -3.69 34.47 16.85
CA HIS A 195 -3.80 35.86 17.24
C HIS A 195 -2.94 36.73 16.31
N SER A 196 -3.47 37.92 16.07
CA SER A 196 -3.03 38.99 15.17
C SER A 196 -1.64 39.55 15.49
#